data_AF-A0A7M4DFB0-F1
#
_entry.id   AF-A0A7M4DFB0-F1
#
_cell.length_a   1.000
_cell.length_b   1.000
_cell.length_c   1.000
_cell.angle_alpha   90.00
_cell.angle_beta   90.00
_cell.angle_gamma   90.00
#
_symmetry.space_group_name_H-M   'P 1'
#
loop_
_entity.id
_entity.type
_entity.pdbx_description
1 polymer ?
#
loop_
_entity_poly.entity_id
_entity_poly.type
_entity_poly.pdbx_seq_one_letter_code
_entity_poly.pdbx_strand_id
1 'polypeptide(L)'
;MGACPASIEDPPAHTRPKRTRRSGCLPDGGRERPPRHPRPHLRLVSPRLGRVSTEGERIAAPLPRALVLDRAWRATATDHTPGLDPLSNSTGGPLSRTVKLILDPLVIRPGQRPELAATALSPAAAAELTDTVAGAGMVLSHTAAWFMVLKRARRAAGITEGHPQDLYFQRAFELATVHGEPTEPDGARLAGEVLAEVHHAGPSVARLREHLADPTTRAEHADRLRRRWSGRFNDTTSAEAPGQDPACTESVGAPHPAGTGPAGAVRVRPAHRLAAAPVLDEAAAAAAHWQDLVDSDVGARLGRYWWFADGAARDDGTSTHDLPPAPELGEHASTSDLALPLDRSIYERVFTLVRSASGRDELGDIAEVVTDEVDRAASPCGYTDPTLRAGLLVGVELAHRLRPIESIGGPGPGSGSGSELERRINRRWQREAYVWQARRLPIDGDPDAGGVLGDVAREVAAPAPRYVRRLWSRLHGRDARSRPLSDHEEAVDVLEGVALSVIRDHRDRVRGALSRLGDAAAPQPEAQAVPQ
;
A
#
# COMPACT_ATOMS: atom_id res chain seq x y z
N MET A 1 -67.63 -25.96 -21.53
CA MET A 1 -67.91 -24.52 -21.78
C MET A 1 -66.61 -23.79 -21.49
N GLY A 2 -65.92 -23.12 -22.40
CA GLY A 2 -66.22 -22.73 -23.79
C GLY A 2 -65.67 -21.30 -24.01
N ALA A 3 -64.88 -20.97 -25.03
CA ALA A 3 -64.50 -21.73 -26.21
C ALA A 3 -63.09 -21.40 -26.74
N CYS A 4 -62.51 -22.33 -27.50
CA CYS A 4 -61.50 -22.11 -28.54
C CYS A 4 -62.24 -22.03 -29.91
N PRO A 5 -61.60 -21.90 -31.10
CA PRO A 5 -60.16 -21.82 -31.39
C PRO A 5 -59.77 -20.75 -32.44
N ALA A 6 -58.46 -20.65 -32.71
CA ALA A 6 -57.93 -20.49 -34.06
C ALA A 6 -56.55 -21.20 -34.13
N SER A 7 -56.24 -21.84 -35.25
CA SER A 7 -55.00 -22.61 -35.50
C SER A 7 -54.75 -22.65 -37.01
N ILE A 8 -53.56 -23.12 -37.43
CA ILE A 8 -53.19 -23.37 -38.85
C ILE A 8 -52.89 -22.01 -39.55
N GLU A 9 -51.93 -21.83 -40.47
CA GLU A 9 -51.26 -22.74 -41.42
C GLU A 9 -49.78 -22.40 -41.69
N ASP A 10 -49.01 -23.37 -42.22
CA ASP A 10 -47.63 -23.28 -42.72
C ASP A 10 -47.38 -24.53 -43.62
N PRO A 11 -46.57 -24.54 -44.71
CA PRO A 11 -45.91 -23.47 -45.48
C PRO A 11 -46.45 -23.40 -46.95
N PRO A 12 -45.69 -22.88 -47.94
CA PRO A 12 -45.04 -23.81 -48.88
C PRO A 12 -43.65 -23.37 -49.40
N ALA A 13 -42.98 -24.27 -50.15
CA ALA A 13 -41.59 -24.13 -50.60
C ALA A 13 -41.40 -23.94 -52.13
N HIS A 14 -40.13 -23.74 -52.53
CA HIS A 14 -39.57 -23.69 -53.91
C HIS A 14 -39.77 -22.38 -54.69
N THR A 15 -38.68 -21.75 -55.16
CA THR A 15 -38.08 -22.13 -56.46
C THR A 15 -36.62 -21.67 -56.65
N ARG A 16 -35.90 -22.30 -57.59
CA ARG A 16 -34.60 -21.87 -58.14
C ARG A 16 -34.73 -21.58 -59.65
N PRO A 17 -34.04 -20.54 -60.15
CA PRO A 17 -33.24 -20.65 -61.39
C PRO A 17 -31.75 -20.37 -61.06
N LYS A 18 -30.75 -21.18 -61.46
CA LYS A 18 -30.24 -21.57 -62.80
C LYS A 18 -29.30 -20.54 -63.45
N ARG A 19 -28.13 -21.04 -63.91
CA ARG A 19 -26.99 -20.30 -64.49
C ARG A 19 -27.15 -20.00 -65.98
N THR A 20 -26.59 -18.87 -66.42
CA THR A 20 -25.87 -18.67 -67.71
C THR A 20 -24.65 -17.77 -67.41
N ARG A 21 -23.38 -17.98 -67.80
CA ARG A 21 -22.65 -18.53 -68.99
C ARG A 21 -22.56 -17.63 -70.22
N ARG A 22 -21.48 -16.83 -70.30
CA ARG A 22 -20.49 -16.66 -71.42
C ARG A 22 -19.40 -15.67 -70.92
N SER A 23 -18.08 -15.92 -71.04
CA SER A 23 -17.19 -16.03 -72.21
C SER A 23 -16.71 -14.65 -72.71
N GLY A 24 -15.41 -14.35 -72.86
CA GLY A 24 -14.22 -15.22 -72.71
C GLY A 24 -12.88 -14.44 -72.87
N CYS A 25 -11.88 -15.07 -73.51
CA CYS A 25 -10.55 -14.53 -73.90
C CYS A 25 -9.43 -14.43 -72.83
N LEU A 26 -8.75 -15.57 -72.63
CA LEU A 26 -7.27 -15.70 -72.59
C LEU A 26 -6.69 -15.52 -74.02
N PRO A 27 -5.36 -15.50 -74.30
CA PRO A 27 -4.21 -16.09 -73.56
C PRO A 27 -2.96 -15.14 -73.54
N ASP A 28 -1.68 -15.50 -73.33
CA ASP A 28 -0.98 -16.72 -72.83
C ASP A 28 0.34 -16.27 -72.14
N GLY A 29 1.08 -17.18 -71.47
CA GLY A 29 2.43 -16.92 -70.97
C GLY A 29 2.80 -17.65 -69.67
N GLY A 30 2.93 -18.99 -69.71
CA GLY A 30 3.13 -19.83 -68.52
C GLY A 30 4.57 -20.20 -68.13
N ARG A 31 4.67 -21.30 -67.36
CA ARG A 31 5.85 -21.94 -66.71
C ARG A 31 6.28 -21.30 -65.37
N GLU A 32 6.66 -22.05 -64.31
CA GLU A 32 6.58 -23.50 -64.03
C GLU A 32 6.61 -23.76 -62.49
N ARG A 33 6.29 -24.99 -62.03
CA ARG A 33 6.18 -25.43 -60.61
C ARG A 33 6.22 -26.99 -60.53
N PRO A 34 6.36 -27.66 -59.35
CA PRO A 34 6.65 -27.18 -57.99
C PRO A 34 8.07 -27.65 -57.53
N PRO A 35 8.39 -28.73 -56.75
CA PRO A 35 7.65 -29.60 -55.80
C PRO A 35 7.93 -29.21 -54.31
N ARG A 36 8.31 -30.16 -53.41
CA ARG A 36 8.64 -29.95 -51.98
C ARG A 36 9.55 -31.05 -51.39
N HIS A 37 10.34 -30.70 -50.35
CA HIS A 37 10.91 -31.59 -49.28
C HIS A 37 11.97 -32.64 -49.71
N PRO A 38 12.78 -33.25 -48.79
CA PRO A 38 12.69 -33.30 -47.31
C PRO A 38 13.94 -32.84 -46.52
N ARG A 39 13.92 -33.04 -45.18
CA ARG A 39 15.09 -32.92 -44.28
C ARG A 39 15.95 -34.19 -44.28
N PRO A 40 17.27 -34.06 -44.03
CA PRO A 40 18.03 -35.05 -43.28
C PRO A 40 18.78 -34.46 -42.06
N HIS A 41 19.20 -35.32 -41.14
CA HIS A 41 20.10 -34.99 -40.01
C HIS A 41 21.56 -35.17 -40.41
N LEU A 42 22.51 -34.45 -39.80
CA LEU A 42 23.93 -34.85 -39.76
C LEU A 42 24.64 -34.29 -38.50
N ARG A 43 25.81 -34.86 -38.18
CA ARG A 43 26.48 -34.78 -36.87
C ARG A 43 27.54 -33.67 -36.76
N LEU A 44 27.96 -33.42 -35.52
CA LEU A 44 29.11 -32.59 -35.15
C LEU A 44 30.36 -32.87 -35.99
N VAL A 45 31.07 -31.79 -36.37
CA VAL A 45 32.52 -31.75 -36.54
C VAL A 45 33.02 -30.45 -35.90
N SER A 46 33.94 -30.54 -34.94
CA SER A 46 34.51 -29.37 -34.26
C SER A 46 35.84 -28.95 -34.91
N PRO A 47 36.04 -27.68 -35.29
CA PRO A 47 37.36 -27.16 -35.60
C PRO A 47 38.13 -26.87 -34.30
N ARG A 48 39.29 -27.50 -34.12
CA ARG A 48 40.28 -27.05 -33.11
C ARG A 48 41.00 -25.82 -33.65
N LEU A 49 40.84 -24.67 -33.02
CA LEU A 49 41.83 -23.60 -33.03
C LEU A 49 42.55 -23.58 -31.68
N GLY A 50 43.87 -23.47 -31.70
CA GLY A 50 44.72 -23.65 -30.51
C GLY A 50 45.30 -22.34 -30.00
N ARG A 51 45.50 -22.27 -28.68
CA ARG A 51 46.39 -21.36 -27.93
C ARG A 51 46.40 -19.87 -28.34
N VAL A 52 45.93 -19.04 -27.41
CA VAL A 52 46.87 -18.27 -26.57
C VAL A 52 46.47 -18.50 -25.11
N SER A 53 47.44 -18.81 -24.25
CA SER A 53 47.23 -18.78 -22.79
C SER A 53 47.58 -17.39 -22.28
N THR A 54 46.58 -16.56 -22.00
CA THR A 54 46.74 -15.35 -21.20
C THR A 54 46.31 -15.65 -19.78
N GLU A 55 47.28 -15.98 -18.92
CA GLU A 55 47.08 -16.00 -17.47
C GLU A 55 46.98 -14.53 -17.01
N GLY A 56 45.76 -14.01 -16.93
CA GLY A 56 45.49 -12.61 -16.59
C GLY A 56 44.01 -12.41 -16.29
N GLU A 57 43.73 -11.86 -15.11
CA GLU A 57 42.42 -11.41 -14.62
C GLU A 57 41.21 -12.28 -15.04
N ARG A 58 41.03 -13.42 -14.36
CA ARG A 58 39.68 -14.01 -14.23
C ARG A 58 38.83 -13.05 -13.40
N ILE A 59 38.17 -12.09 -14.07
CA ILE A 59 37.23 -11.14 -13.47
C ILE A 59 36.21 -11.94 -12.66
N ALA A 60 36.33 -11.91 -11.34
CA ALA A 60 35.52 -12.75 -10.48
C ALA A 60 34.05 -12.32 -10.55
N ALA A 61 33.17 -13.29 -10.75
CA ALA A 61 31.74 -13.02 -10.98
C ALA A 61 31.10 -12.31 -9.78
N PRO A 62 30.19 -11.35 -10.02
CA PRO A 62 29.59 -10.57 -8.95
C PRO A 62 28.76 -11.45 -8.01
N LEU A 63 28.92 -11.24 -6.70
CA LEU A 63 28.36 -12.10 -5.66
C LEU A 63 27.04 -11.52 -5.11
N PRO A 64 25.99 -12.34 -4.88
CA PRO A 64 24.76 -11.86 -4.26
C PRO A 64 25.02 -11.25 -2.87
N ARG A 65 24.57 -10.00 -2.64
CA ARG A 65 24.81 -9.26 -1.39
C ARG A 65 24.47 -10.05 -0.13
N ALA A 66 23.33 -10.75 -0.14
CA ALA A 66 22.87 -11.56 0.98
C ALA A 66 23.82 -12.73 1.32
N LEU A 67 24.48 -13.33 0.32
CA LEU A 67 25.47 -14.39 0.51
C LEU A 67 26.77 -13.85 1.09
N VAL A 68 27.18 -12.63 0.71
CA VAL A 68 28.35 -11.96 1.29
C VAL A 68 28.08 -11.59 2.75
N LEU A 69 26.91 -11.02 3.06
CA LEU A 69 26.50 -10.68 4.43
C LEU A 69 26.43 -11.89 5.36
N ASP A 70 25.82 -13.00 4.92
CA ASP A 70 25.73 -14.22 5.74
C ASP A 70 27.11 -14.82 6.02
N ARG A 71 28.04 -14.81 5.05
CA ARG A 71 29.43 -15.23 5.23
C ARG A 71 30.22 -14.32 6.18
N ALA A 72 30.15 -13.00 5.96
CA ALA A 72 30.84 -12.02 6.78
C ALA A 72 30.37 -12.06 8.24
N TRP A 73 29.07 -12.20 8.46
CA TRP A 73 28.48 -12.37 9.79
C TRP A 73 29.02 -13.64 10.49
N ARG A 74 29.05 -14.78 9.80
CA ARG A 74 29.55 -16.06 10.34
C ARG A 74 31.04 -16.00 10.71
N ALA A 75 31.88 -15.42 9.85
CA ALA A 75 33.30 -15.22 10.15
C ALA A 75 33.51 -14.27 11.35
N THR A 76 32.70 -13.21 11.45
CA THR A 76 32.73 -12.30 12.61
C THR A 76 32.32 -13.02 13.91
N ALA A 77 31.27 -13.84 13.87
CA ALA A 77 30.76 -14.61 15.00
C ALA A 77 31.70 -15.74 15.46
N THR A 78 32.53 -16.27 14.55
CA THR A 78 33.39 -17.45 14.79
C THR A 78 34.81 -17.05 15.16
N ASP A 79 35.41 -16.15 14.36
CA ASP A 79 36.85 -15.91 14.39
C ASP A 79 37.24 -14.65 15.21
N HIS A 80 36.30 -13.74 15.46
CA HIS A 80 36.58 -12.40 16.00
C HIS A 80 35.91 -12.09 17.34
N THR A 81 34.62 -12.39 17.52
CA THR A 81 33.95 -12.18 18.82
C THR A 81 32.76 -13.12 19.02
N PRO A 82 32.83 -14.09 19.96
CA PRO A 82 31.66 -14.89 20.33
C PRO A 82 30.59 -14.02 21.02
N GLY A 83 29.33 -14.47 20.99
CA GLY A 83 28.21 -13.79 21.65
C GLY A 83 27.14 -13.20 20.72
N LEU A 84 27.26 -13.35 19.39
CA LEU A 84 26.28 -12.81 18.42
C LEU A 84 24.94 -13.57 18.34
N ASP A 85 24.71 -14.62 19.15
CA ASP A 85 23.49 -15.43 19.13
C ASP A 85 22.17 -14.62 19.29
N PRO A 86 22.07 -13.62 20.20
CA PRO A 86 20.86 -12.79 20.35
C PRO A 86 20.48 -11.98 19.09
N LEU A 87 21.42 -11.80 18.15
CA LEU A 87 21.27 -11.12 16.87
C LEU A 87 21.25 -12.08 15.67
N SER A 88 21.41 -13.38 15.92
CA SER A 88 21.52 -14.43 14.91
C SER A 88 20.26 -15.28 14.79
N ASN A 89 20.11 -15.96 13.66
CA ASN A 89 19.06 -16.93 13.39
C ASN A 89 19.50 -18.35 13.82
N SER A 90 18.59 -19.32 13.77
CA SER A 90 18.84 -20.71 14.20
C SER A 90 19.89 -21.47 13.37
N THR A 91 20.39 -20.92 12.26
CA THR A 91 21.51 -21.49 11.50
C THR A 91 22.82 -20.73 11.70
N GLY A 92 22.88 -19.71 12.56
CA GLY A 92 24.06 -18.88 12.80
C GLY A 92 24.30 -17.77 11.78
N GLY A 93 23.35 -17.49 10.88
CA GLY A 93 23.35 -16.29 10.05
C GLY A 93 22.69 -15.10 10.78
N PRO A 94 22.72 -13.88 10.23
CA PRO A 94 22.05 -12.73 10.84
C PRO A 94 20.52 -12.88 10.77
N LEU A 95 19.80 -12.31 11.75
CA LEU A 95 18.35 -12.12 11.62
C LEU A 95 18.02 -11.06 10.58
N SER A 96 16.89 -11.17 9.89
CA SER A 96 16.42 -10.14 8.94
C SER A 96 16.23 -8.77 9.59
N ARG A 97 15.95 -8.72 10.91
CA ARG A 97 15.94 -7.48 11.69
C ARG A 97 17.33 -6.97 12.05
N THR A 98 18.31 -7.84 12.29
CA THR A 98 19.71 -7.43 12.49
C THR A 98 20.24 -6.75 11.23
N VAL A 99 19.92 -7.30 10.05
CA VAL A 99 20.22 -6.63 8.77
C VAL A 99 19.52 -5.28 8.67
N LYS A 100 18.19 -5.25 8.82
CA LYS A 100 17.36 -4.04 8.61
C LYS A 100 17.57 -2.91 9.63
N LEU A 101 17.84 -3.23 10.90
CA LEU A 101 17.83 -2.28 12.02
C LEU A 101 19.24 -1.94 12.54
N ILE A 102 20.23 -2.80 12.32
CA ILE A 102 21.61 -2.58 12.78
C ILE A 102 22.55 -2.47 11.58
N LEU A 103 22.70 -3.54 10.78
CA LEU A 103 23.77 -3.60 9.77
C LEU A 103 23.58 -2.55 8.66
N ASP A 104 22.44 -2.53 7.98
CA ASP A 104 22.19 -1.55 6.93
C ASP A 104 22.23 -0.10 7.46
N PRO A 105 21.45 0.31 8.50
CA PRO A 105 21.40 1.71 8.91
C PRO A 105 22.62 2.20 9.72
N LEU A 106 23.28 1.36 10.53
CA LEU A 106 24.30 1.82 11.50
C LEU A 106 25.73 1.42 11.13
N VAL A 107 25.94 0.28 10.49
CA VAL A 107 27.27 -0.28 10.17
C VAL A 107 27.67 -0.03 8.71
N ILE A 108 26.88 -0.53 7.76
CA ILE A 108 27.17 -0.53 6.31
C ILE A 108 26.84 0.84 5.69
N ARG A 109 25.73 1.45 6.15
CA ARG A 109 25.21 2.76 5.71
C ARG A 109 25.07 2.90 4.18
N PRO A 110 24.23 2.08 3.49
CA PRO A 110 24.06 2.10 2.03
C PRO A 110 23.74 3.47 1.39
N GLY A 111 23.19 4.43 2.14
CA GLY A 111 22.98 5.81 1.66
C GLY A 111 24.25 6.67 1.59
N GLN A 112 25.30 6.27 2.32
CA GLN A 112 26.65 6.84 2.26
C GLN A 112 27.60 5.97 1.41
N ARG A 113 27.25 4.69 1.23
CA ARG A 113 28.02 3.67 0.48
C ARG A 113 27.15 2.92 -0.54
N PRO A 114 26.79 3.55 -1.67
CA PRO A 114 25.82 3.00 -2.63
C PRO A 114 26.32 1.75 -3.36
N GLU A 115 27.63 1.60 -3.56
CA GLU A 115 28.27 0.37 -4.06
C GLU A 115 28.01 -0.85 -3.16
N LEU A 116 27.91 -0.65 -1.84
CA LEU A 116 27.54 -1.71 -0.89
C LEU A 116 26.02 -1.96 -0.81
N ALA A 117 25.20 -1.20 -1.55
CA ALA A 117 23.75 -1.36 -1.62
C ALA A 117 23.29 -2.34 -2.71
N ALA A 118 24.12 -2.61 -3.71
CA ALA A 118 23.74 -3.35 -4.91
C ALA A 118 23.37 -4.82 -4.62
N THR A 119 22.36 -5.35 -5.32
CA THR A 119 21.86 -6.73 -5.14
C THR A 119 22.94 -7.78 -5.42
N ALA A 120 23.85 -7.50 -6.35
CA ALA A 120 25.06 -8.27 -6.63
C ALA A 120 26.26 -7.32 -6.58
N LEU A 121 27.26 -7.68 -5.80
CA LEU A 121 28.44 -6.87 -5.50
C LEU A 121 29.60 -7.25 -6.41
N SER A 122 30.44 -6.26 -6.76
CA SER A 122 31.76 -6.54 -7.34
C SER A 122 32.65 -7.27 -6.30
N PRO A 123 33.73 -7.95 -6.73
CA PRO A 123 34.67 -8.58 -5.80
C PRO A 123 35.25 -7.60 -4.75
N ALA A 124 35.53 -6.36 -5.16
CA ALA A 124 36.01 -5.30 -4.27
C ALA A 124 34.95 -4.87 -3.24
N ALA A 125 33.71 -4.61 -3.69
CA ALA A 125 32.61 -4.27 -2.79
C ALA A 125 32.22 -5.43 -1.86
N ALA A 126 32.42 -6.68 -2.28
CA ALA A 126 32.22 -7.86 -1.44
C ALA A 126 33.31 -7.98 -0.35
N ALA A 127 34.56 -7.63 -0.66
CA ALA A 127 35.64 -7.55 0.32
C ALA A 127 35.38 -6.41 1.33
N GLU A 128 35.14 -5.19 0.85
CA GLU A 128 34.87 -4.02 1.71
C GLU A 128 33.68 -4.25 2.63
N LEU A 129 32.61 -4.89 2.15
CA LEU A 129 31.45 -5.26 2.98
C LEU A 129 31.83 -6.29 4.07
N THR A 130 32.72 -7.23 3.75
CA THR A 130 33.21 -8.23 4.72
C THR A 130 34.05 -7.56 5.81
N ASP A 131 35.00 -6.71 5.41
CA ASP A 131 35.87 -5.96 6.33
C ASP A 131 35.06 -4.98 7.20
N THR A 132 34.04 -4.33 6.63
CA THR A 132 33.14 -3.40 7.35
C THR A 132 32.30 -4.11 8.41
N VAL A 133 31.87 -5.36 8.16
CA VAL A 133 31.14 -6.16 9.16
C VAL A 133 32.10 -6.73 10.21
N ALA A 134 33.27 -7.22 9.81
CA ALA A 134 34.28 -7.75 10.73
C ALA A 134 34.81 -6.67 11.70
N GLY A 135 35.11 -5.47 11.19
CA GLY A 135 35.53 -4.32 12.00
C GLY A 135 34.48 -3.83 12.99
N ALA A 136 33.20 -4.16 12.79
CA ALA A 136 32.12 -3.87 13.72
C ALA A 136 31.88 -4.98 14.78
N GLY A 137 32.57 -6.13 14.68
CA GLY A 137 32.27 -7.35 15.44
C GLY A 137 32.21 -7.18 16.96
N MET A 138 33.15 -6.43 17.54
CA MET A 138 33.20 -6.17 18.98
C MET A 138 31.98 -5.35 19.45
N VAL A 139 31.63 -4.28 18.73
CA VAL A 139 30.42 -3.47 18.98
C VAL A 139 29.14 -4.29 18.76
N LEU A 140 29.12 -5.20 17.78
CA LEU A 140 27.99 -6.11 17.54
C LEU A 140 27.80 -7.12 18.69
N SER A 141 28.89 -7.61 19.30
CA SER A 141 28.80 -8.48 20.49
C SER A 141 28.35 -7.71 21.73
N HIS A 142 28.90 -6.51 21.97
CA HIS A 142 28.38 -5.61 23.00
C HIS A 142 26.89 -5.27 22.79
N THR A 143 26.45 -5.07 21.53
CA THR A 143 25.04 -4.85 21.17
C THR A 143 24.18 -6.06 21.55
N ALA A 144 24.67 -7.27 21.29
CA ALA A 144 23.98 -8.51 21.66
C ALA A 144 23.86 -8.67 23.19
N ALA A 145 24.91 -8.32 23.94
CA ALA A 145 24.90 -8.30 25.40
C ALA A 145 23.91 -7.26 25.96
N TRP A 146 23.97 -6.01 25.50
CA TRP A 146 23.02 -4.94 25.89
C TRP A 146 21.57 -5.32 25.59
N PHE A 147 21.28 -5.93 24.45
CA PHE A 147 19.94 -6.42 24.12
C PHE A 147 19.43 -7.47 25.13
N MET A 148 20.31 -8.31 25.68
CA MET A 148 19.95 -9.27 26.72
C MET A 148 19.73 -8.61 28.09
N VAL A 149 20.47 -7.54 28.43
CA VAL A 149 20.23 -6.73 29.63
C VAL A 149 18.89 -5.97 29.53
N LEU A 150 18.62 -5.31 28.39
CA LEU A 150 17.35 -4.64 28.11
C LEU A 150 16.16 -5.63 28.18
N LYS A 151 16.31 -6.86 27.67
CA LYS A 151 15.30 -7.93 27.84
C LYS A 151 15.11 -8.34 29.30
N ARG A 152 16.18 -8.40 30.10
CA ARG A 152 16.10 -8.72 31.54
C ARG A 152 15.35 -7.63 32.30
N ALA A 153 15.72 -6.36 32.08
CA ALA A 153 15.06 -5.19 32.66
C ALA A 153 13.57 -5.12 32.25
N ARG A 154 13.25 -5.36 30.97
CA ARG A 154 11.85 -5.39 30.48
C ARG A 154 11.00 -6.42 31.21
N ARG A 155 11.56 -7.62 31.44
CA ARG A 155 10.87 -8.69 32.17
C ARG A 155 10.69 -8.33 33.66
N ALA A 156 11.67 -7.71 34.29
CA ALA A 156 11.57 -7.24 35.67
C ALA A 156 10.52 -6.14 35.84
N ALA A 157 10.43 -5.21 34.88
CA ALA A 157 9.44 -4.14 34.83
C ALA A 157 8.03 -4.60 34.36
N GLY A 158 7.82 -5.90 34.08
CA GLY A 158 6.53 -6.44 33.62
C GLY A 158 6.07 -5.98 32.23
N ILE A 159 6.91 -5.24 31.49
CA ILE A 159 6.54 -4.60 30.22
C ILE A 159 6.24 -5.67 29.16
N THR A 160 5.04 -5.62 28.58
CA THR A 160 4.57 -6.53 27.53
C THR A 160 4.44 -5.88 26.15
N GLU A 161 4.28 -4.55 26.06
CA GLU A 161 4.07 -3.83 24.79
C GLU A 161 5.32 -3.81 23.87
N GLY A 162 5.07 -3.82 22.56
CA GLY A 162 6.07 -3.71 21.50
C GLY A 162 6.90 -4.98 21.28
N HIS A 163 7.42 -5.15 20.07
CA HIS A 163 8.29 -6.28 19.75
C HIS A 163 9.75 -5.94 20.12
N PRO A 164 10.43 -6.69 21.01
CA PRO A 164 11.70 -6.27 21.59
C PRO A 164 12.81 -5.94 20.58
N GLN A 165 12.88 -6.66 19.46
CA GLN A 165 13.90 -6.38 18.44
C GLN A 165 13.64 -5.06 17.69
N ASP A 166 12.38 -4.65 17.55
CA ASP A 166 12.03 -3.39 16.86
C ASP A 166 12.20 -2.16 17.78
N LEU A 167 12.15 -2.35 19.10
CA LEU A 167 12.36 -1.27 20.09
C LEU A 167 13.82 -1.11 20.54
N TYR A 168 14.55 -2.22 20.72
CA TYR A 168 15.82 -2.20 21.46
C TYR A 168 17.07 -2.45 20.63
N PHE A 169 16.98 -2.91 19.36
CA PHE A 169 18.19 -3.20 18.57
C PHE A 169 19.06 -1.96 18.33
N GLN A 170 18.46 -0.81 18.09
CA GLN A 170 19.20 0.44 17.86
C GLN A 170 19.72 1.03 19.18
N ARG A 171 18.88 1.07 20.22
CA ARG A 171 19.29 1.48 21.58
C ARG A 171 20.41 0.61 22.15
N ALA A 172 20.40 -0.71 21.91
CA ALA A 172 21.49 -1.60 22.31
C ALA A 172 22.80 -1.32 21.56
N PHE A 173 22.74 -0.88 20.30
CA PHE A 173 23.91 -0.50 19.50
C PHE A 173 24.46 0.88 19.93
N GLU A 174 23.59 1.82 20.27
CA GLU A 174 23.97 3.11 20.87
C GLU A 174 24.69 2.89 22.21
N LEU A 175 24.10 2.11 23.12
CA LEU A 175 24.74 1.74 24.40
C LEU A 175 26.08 1.01 24.18
N ALA A 176 26.14 0.07 23.23
CA ALA A 176 27.38 -0.64 22.88
C ALA A 176 28.49 0.29 22.34
N THR A 177 28.11 1.34 21.61
CA THR A 177 29.02 2.32 21.01
C THR A 177 29.51 3.35 22.04
N VAL A 178 28.65 3.75 22.99
CA VAL A 178 28.97 4.79 23.99
C VAL A 178 29.61 4.21 25.26
N HIS A 179 29.20 3.01 25.69
CA HIS A 179 29.59 2.42 26.98
C HIS A 179 30.37 1.10 26.89
N GLY A 180 30.50 0.49 25.70
CA GLY A 180 31.15 -0.81 25.54
C GLY A 180 30.26 -1.97 26.01
N GLU A 181 30.84 -2.97 26.68
CA GLU A 181 30.10 -4.10 27.24
C GLU A 181 29.27 -3.67 28.48
N PRO A 182 28.04 -4.18 28.69
CA PRO A 182 27.27 -3.88 29.89
C PRO A 182 27.90 -4.47 31.15
N THR A 183 28.40 -3.60 32.03
CA THR A 183 28.85 -3.93 33.39
C THR A 183 27.72 -3.82 34.40
N GLU A 184 27.79 -4.50 35.55
CA GLU A 184 26.87 -4.25 36.68
C GLU A 184 27.56 -3.31 37.69
N PRO A 185 26.87 -2.34 38.31
CA PRO A 185 25.41 -2.10 38.27
C PRO A 185 24.95 -1.14 37.15
N ASP A 186 25.86 -0.46 36.45
CA ASP A 186 25.50 0.60 35.49
C ASP A 186 24.68 0.09 34.30
N GLY A 187 24.87 -1.15 33.88
CA GLY A 187 24.09 -1.81 32.84
C GLY A 187 22.62 -1.98 33.21
N ALA A 188 22.31 -2.36 34.45
CA ALA A 188 20.94 -2.40 34.94
C ALA A 188 20.32 -0.99 35.02
N ARG A 189 21.10 0.01 35.44
CA ARG A 189 20.68 1.42 35.52
C ARG A 189 20.37 2.01 34.14
N LEU A 190 21.33 1.96 33.22
CA LEU A 190 21.20 2.46 31.84
C LEU A 190 20.09 1.72 31.06
N ALA A 191 19.92 0.42 31.30
CA ALA A 191 18.79 -0.33 30.74
C ALA A 191 17.45 0.14 31.32
N GLY A 192 17.39 0.53 32.60
CA GLY A 192 16.22 1.14 33.21
C GLY A 192 15.88 2.51 32.62
N GLU A 193 16.90 3.36 32.43
CA GLU A 193 16.77 4.69 31.80
C GLU A 193 16.26 4.59 30.35
N VAL A 194 16.87 3.74 29.53
CA VAL A 194 16.39 3.47 28.15
C VAL A 194 14.99 2.87 28.13
N LEU A 195 14.60 2.06 29.12
CA LEU A 195 13.23 1.56 29.22
C LEU A 195 12.23 2.66 29.61
N ALA A 196 12.59 3.58 30.50
CA ALA A 196 11.76 4.72 30.87
C ALA A 196 11.57 5.71 29.70
N GLU A 197 12.59 5.85 28.85
CA GLU A 197 12.51 6.63 27.61
C GLU A 197 11.62 5.94 26.56
N VAL A 198 11.92 4.67 26.22
CA VAL A 198 11.22 3.91 25.16
C VAL A 198 9.78 3.56 25.56
N HIS A 199 9.47 3.45 26.85
CA HIS A 199 8.14 3.21 27.41
C HIS A 199 7.65 4.40 28.25
N HIS A 200 7.99 5.60 27.77
CA HIS A 200 7.54 6.89 28.28
C HIS A 200 6.04 6.94 28.66
N ALA A 201 5.71 7.80 29.63
CA ALA A 201 4.39 7.91 30.24
C ALA A 201 3.23 8.31 29.30
N GLY A 202 3.52 8.69 28.06
CA GLY A 202 2.53 9.00 27.02
C GLY A 202 1.64 7.81 26.57
N PRO A 203 0.95 7.94 25.44
CA PRO A 203 -0.22 7.13 25.16
C PRO A 203 0.17 5.71 24.74
N SER A 204 -0.58 4.73 25.24
CA SER A 204 -0.32 3.30 25.02
C SER A 204 -1.62 2.54 24.82
N VAL A 205 -1.57 1.33 24.25
CA VAL A 205 -2.79 0.53 24.04
C VAL A 205 -3.32 -0.02 25.36
N ALA A 206 -2.47 -0.15 26.39
CA ALA A 206 -2.90 -0.41 27.75
C ALA A 206 -3.67 0.78 28.34
N ARG A 207 -3.07 1.98 28.31
CA ARG A 207 -3.69 3.22 28.80
C ARG A 207 -5.01 3.54 28.11
N LEU A 208 -5.12 3.34 26.79
CA LEU A 208 -6.37 3.50 26.04
C LEU A 208 -7.48 2.61 26.58
N ARG A 209 -7.17 1.35 26.88
CA ARG A 209 -8.12 0.38 27.42
C ARG A 209 -8.50 0.73 28.85
N GLU A 210 -7.53 1.10 29.68
CA GLU A 210 -7.74 1.50 31.08
C GLU A 210 -8.64 2.74 31.16
N HIS A 211 -8.36 3.77 30.35
CA HIS A 211 -9.15 5.01 30.25
C HIS A 211 -10.60 4.76 29.79
N LEU A 212 -10.79 3.96 28.73
CA LEU A 212 -12.13 3.66 28.18
C LEU A 212 -12.88 2.53 28.91
N ALA A 213 -12.28 1.93 29.95
CA ALA A 213 -12.90 0.92 30.81
C ALA A 213 -13.51 1.51 32.10
N ASP A 214 -13.14 2.72 32.52
CA ASP A 214 -13.88 3.43 33.58
C ASP A 214 -15.28 3.80 33.05
N PRO A 215 -16.38 3.34 33.71
CA PRO A 215 -17.73 3.68 33.30
C PRO A 215 -18.02 5.20 33.32
N THR A 216 -17.34 5.97 34.17
CA THR A 216 -17.56 7.42 34.31
C THR A 216 -17.01 8.15 33.08
N THR A 217 -15.72 7.98 32.82
CA THR A 217 -15.00 8.47 31.63
C THR A 217 -15.67 8.01 30.34
N ARG A 218 -16.08 6.73 30.26
CA ARG A 218 -16.81 6.20 29.10
C ARG A 218 -18.17 6.89 28.90
N ALA A 219 -18.92 7.15 29.97
CA ALA A 219 -20.17 7.90 29.88
C ALA A 219 -19.94 9.35 29.42
N GLU A 220 -18.95 10.05 29.97
CA GLU A 220 -18.62 11.43 29.59
C GLU A 220 -18.24 11.57 28.11
N HIS A 221 -17.40 10.67 27.58
CA HIS A 221 -17.05 10.65 26.16
C HIS A 221 -18.24 10.30 25.26
N ALA A 222 -19.09 9.34 25.65
CA ALA A 222 -20.31 9.00 24.90
C ALA A 222 -21.28 10.18 24.85
N ASP A 223 -21.39 10.94 25.94
CA ASP A 223 -22.21 12.13 26.05
C ASP A 223 -21.67 13.31 25.24
N ARG A 224 -20.34 13.53 25.27
CA ARG A 224 -19.65 14.53 24.44
C ARG A 224 -19.84 14.21 22.95
N LEU A 225 -19.61 12.95 22.56
CA LEU A 225 -19.76 12.48 21.19
C LEU A 225 -21.20 12.65 20.69
N ARG A 226 -22.20 12.26 21.49
CA ARG A 226 -23.62 12.45 21.16
C ARG A 226 -23.96 13.93 20.94
N ARG A 227 -23.50 14.83 21.81
CA ARG A 227 -23.70 16.29 21.65
C ARG A 227 -23.03 16.83 20.38
N ARG A 228 -21.76 16.50 20.15
CA ARG A 228 -21.01 16.96 18.96
C ARG A 228 -21.62 16.43 17.66
N TRP A 229 -21.94 15.13 17.61
CA TRP A 229 -22.54 14.48 16.44
C TRP A 229 -23.97 14.95 16.15
N SER A 230 -24.73 15.42 17.14
CA SER A 230 -25.99 16.14 16.91
C SER A 230 -25.76 17.57 16.42
N GLY A 231 -24.67 18.23 16.83
CA GLY A 231 -24.34 19.61 16.47
C GLY A 231 -24.13 19.85 14.97
N ARG A 232 -23.70 18.83 14.20
CA ARG A 232 -23.46 18.92 12.74
C ARG A 232 -24.67 19.37 11.91
N PHE A 233 -25.89 19.23 12.43
CA PHE A 233 -27.12 19.71 11.80
C PHE A 233 -27.38 21.22 12.02
N ASN A 234 -26.76 21.82 13.06
CA ASN A 234 -26.93 23.23 13.41
C ASN A 234 -25.87 24.12 12.74
N ASP A 235 -24.72 23.54 12.39
CA ASP A 235 -23.59 24.18 11.69
C ASP A 235 -23.89 24.50 10.20
N THR A 236 -25.14 24.29 9.77
CA THR A 236 -25.62 24.51 8.39
C THR A 236 -26.47 25.78 8.23
N THR A 237 -26.33 26.76 9.14
CA THR A 237 -27.07 28.03 9.10
C THR A 237 -26.68 28.98 7.95
N SER A 238 -25.69 28.61 7.14
CA SER A 238 -25.18 29.40 6.01
C SER A 238 -25.68 28.89 4.65
N ALA A 239 -26.89 29.30 4.27
CA ALA A 239 -27.49 29.29 2.92
C ALA A 239 -27.65 27.96 2.13
N GLU A 240 -26.84 26.93 2.36
CA GLU A 240 -26.89 25.63 1.67
C GLU A 240 -27.66 24.61 2.54
N ALA A 241 -28.64 23.88 1.98
CA ALA A 241 -29.39 22.88 2.74
C ALA A 241 -28.53 21.62 3.01
N PRO A 242 -28.69 20.93 4.17
CA PRO A 242 -27.94 19.72 4.47
C PRO A 242 -28.05 18.66 3.35
N GLY A 243 -26.91 18.25 2.79
CA GLY A 243 -26.82 17.27 1.69
C GLY A 243 -26.94 17.84 0.27
N GLN A 244 -27.24 19.13 0.09
CA GLN A 244 -27.24 19.76 -1.23
C GLN A 244 -25.88 20.39 -1.56
N ASP A 245 -25.11 19.73 -2.43
CA ASP A 245 -24.04 20.36 -3.20
C ASP A 245 -24.48 20.39 -4.68
N PRO A 246 -24.49 21.55 -5.37
CA PRO A 246 -24.95 21.63 -6.76
C PRO A 246 -24.23 20.63 -7.68
N ALA A 247 -25.04 19.81 -8.34
CA ALA A 247 -24.60 18.63 -9.08
C ALA A 247 -24.45 18.93 -10.58
N CYS A 248 -23.22 18.91 -11.08
CA CYS A 248 -22.95 19.03 -12.51
C CYS A 248 -23.04 17.66 -13.19
N THR A 249 -23.92 17.53 -14.17
CA THR A 249 -24.05 16.32 -15.00
C THR A 249 -23.06 16.38 -16.16
N GLU A 250 -21.89 15.75 -16.01
CA GLU A 250 -20.98 15.55 -17.13
C GLU A 250 -21.42 14.37 -18.00
N SER A 251 -21.61 14.63 -19.30
CA SER A 251 -21.92 13.60 -20.28
C SER A 251 -20.66 12.81 -20.64
N VAL A 252 -20.48 11.66 -20.00
CA VAL A 252 -19.47 10.68 -20.40
C VAL A 252 -19.91 10.07 -21.74
N GLY A 253 -19.01 10.09 -22.73
CA GLY A 253 -19.28 9.61 -24.09
C GLY A 253 -19.90 8.21 -24.13
N ALA A 254 -20.88 8.01 -25.01
CA ALA A 254 -21.81 6.88 -24.96
C ALA A 254 -21.13 5.49 -24.98
N PRO A 255 -21.66 4.50 -24.23
CA PRO A 255 -21.20 3.12 -24.31
C PRO A 255 -21.52 2.49 -25.68
N HIS A 256 -20.68 1.55 -26.11
CA HIS A 256 -20.94 0.70 -27.28
C HIS A 256 -21.22 -0.75 -26.84
N PRO A 257 -21.89 -1.57 -27.67
CA PRO A 257 -22.84 -2.56 -27.17
C PRO A 257 -22.21 -3.90 -26.75
N ALA A 258 -21.82 -4.01 -25.48
CA ALA A 258 -21.57 -5.28 -24.80
C ALA A 258 -21.79 -5.14 -23.28
N GLY A 259 -23.04 -5.23 -22.81
CA GLY A 259 -23.38 -5.23 -21.38
C GLY A 259 -24.80 -4.75 -21.09
N THR A 260 -25.61 -5.58 -20.45
CA THR A 260 -27.05 -5.33 -20.20
C THR A 260 -27.31 -4.47 -18.95
N GLY A 261 -26.49 -3.44 -18.74
CA GLY A 261 -26.71 -2.41 -17.72
C GLY A 261 -27.55 -1.23 -18.27
N PRO A 262 -28.11 -0.37 -17.41
CA PRO A 262 -28.79 0.84 -17.86
C PRO A 262 -27.83 1.75 -18.65
N ALA A 263 -28.24 2.13 -19.86
CA ALA A 263 -27.37 2.85 -20.79
C ALA A 263 -27.12 4.30 -20.34
N GLY A 264 -25.85 4.72 -20.36
CA GLY A 264 -25.44 6.10 -20.07
C GLY A 264 -25.37 6.42 -18.57
N ALA A 265 -24.37 5.88 -17.88
CA ALA A 265 -24.07 6.25 -16.50
C ALA A 265 -23.52 7.69 -16.43
N VAL A 266 -24.42 8.67 -16.33
CA VAL A 266 -24.09 10.08 -16.05
C VAL A 266 -23.39 10.14 -14.69
N ARG A 267 -22.07 10.38 -14.69
CA ARG A 267 -21.34 10.69 -13.46
C ARG A 267 -21.67 12.11 -13.06
N VAL A 268 -22.62 12.24 -12.14
CA VAL A 268 -22.84 13.46 -11.37
C VAL A 268 -21.54 13.79 -10.63
N ARG A 269 -20.98 14.97 -10.90
CA ARG A 269 -19.84 15.51 -10.14
C ARG A 269 -20.35 16.65 -9.26
N PRO A 270 -20.29 16.50 -7.93
CA PRO A 270 -20.62 17.59 -7.00
C PRO A 270 -19.69 18.79 -7.22
N ALA A 271 -20.19 20.01 -7.04
CA ALA A 271 -19.41 21.23 -7.26
C ALA A 271 -18.14 21.31 -6.40
N HIS A 272 -18.11 20.74 -5.18
CA HIS A 272 -16.86 20.67 -4.39
C HIS A 272 -15.75 19.90 -5.11
N ARG A 273 -16.08 18.81 -5.83
CA ARG A 273 -15.14 18.00 -6.62
C ARG A 273 -14.70 18.72 -7.91
N LEU A 274 -15.55 19.58 -8.47
CA LEU A 274 -15.17 20.45 -9.58
C LEU A 274 -14.23 21.58 -9.15
N ALA A 275 -14.49 22.21 -8.01
CA ALA A 275 -13.59 23.22 -7.43
C ALA A 275 -12.19 22.64 -7.09
N ALA A 276 -12.13 21.37 -6.69
CA ALA A 276 -10.88 20.65 -6.43
C ALA A 276 -10.03 20.36 -7.68
N ALA A 277 -10.64 20.36 -8.87
CA ALA A 277 -10.00 19.90 -10.10
C ALA A 277 -8.72 20.65 -10.52
N PRO A 278 -8.63 22.00 -10.46
CA PRO A 278 -7.45 22.75 -10.93
C PRO A 278 -6.20 22.57 -10.05
N VAL A 279 -6.36 22.12 -8.81
CA VAL A 279 -5.25 21.91 -7.86
C VAL A 279 -4.40 20.69 -8.23
N LEU A 280 -4.93 19.81 -9.09
CA LEU A 280 -4.23 18.62 -9.57
C LEU A 280 -3.25 18.91 -10.74
N ASP A 281 -3.18 20.16 -11.22
CA ASP A 281 -2.23 20.62 -12.22
C ASP A 281 -1.00 21.29 -11.59
N GLU A 282 0.12 21.30 -12.33
CA GLU A 282 1.42 21.80 -11.87
C GLU A 282 1.69 23.27 -12.32
N ALA A 283 0.62 24.03 -12.52
CA ALA A 283 0.68 25.44 -12.91
C ALA A 283 0.71 26.35 -11.67
N ALA A 284 1.31 27.54 -11.77
CA ALA A 284 1.32 28.52 -10.66
C ALA A 284 -0.08 28.92 -10.15
N ALA A 285 -1.13 28.77 -10.99
CA ALA A 285 -2.52 28.98 -10.59
C ALA A 285 -3.04 27.89 -9.62
N ALA A 286 -2.50 26.67 -9.64
CA ALA A 286 -2.93 25.57 -8.79
C ALA A 286 -2.66 25.83 -7.30
N ALA A 287 -1.56 26.52 -6.98
CA ALA A 287 -1.27 26.98 -5.63
C ALA A 287 -2.24 28.08 -5.14
N ALA A 288 -2.70 28.96 -6.04
CA ALA A 288 -3.73 29.95 -5.71
C ALA A 288 -5.11 29.28 -5.52
N HIS A 289 -5.45 28.29 -6.35
CA HIS A 289 -6.66 27.47 -6.16
C HIS A 289 -6.59 26.62 -4.87
N TRP A 290 -5.43 26.10 -4.50
CA TRP A 290 -5.24 25.43 -3.21
C TRP A 290 -5.58 26.36 -2.04
N GLN A 291 -5.05 27.60 -2.05
CA GLN A 291 -5.35 28.57 -1.01
C GLN A 291 -6.84 28.92 -0.95
N ASP A 292 -7.49 29.14 -2.09
CA ASP A 292 -8.94 29.40 -2.17
C ASP A 292 -9.80 28.24 -1.59
N LEU A 293 -9.42 26.97 -1.83
CA LEU A 293 -10.10 25.82 -1.24
C LEU A 293 -9.93 25.73 0.29
N VAL A 294 -8.80 26.20 0.82
CA VAL A 294 -8.48 26.23 2.25
C VAL A 294 -9.21 27.39 2.93
N ASP A 295 -9.08 28.60 2.40
CA ASP A 295 -9.68 29.83 2.95
C ASP A 295 -11.22 29.76 2.92
N SER A 296 -11.80 29.13 1.88
CA SER A 296 -13.24 28.90 1.76
C SER A 296 -13.73 27.58 2.40
N ASP A 297 -12.85 26.82 3.08
CA ASP A 297 -13.07 25.48 3.66
C ASP A 297 -13.96 24.56 2.79
N VAL A 298 -13.64 24.48 1.49
CA VAL A 298 -14.40 23.66 0.55
C VAL A 298 -14.27 22.18 0.90
N GLY A 299 -13.19 21.80 1.58
CA GLY A 299 -13.02 20.47 2.17
C GLY A 299 -14.12 20.07 3.15
N ALA A 300 -14.73 21.01 3.89
CA ALA A 300 -15.88 20.71 4.74
C ALA A 300 -17.16 20.37 3.95
N ARG A 301 -17.31 20.81 2.70
CA ARG A 301 -18.44 20.39 1.84
C ARG A 301 -18.40 18.89 1.55
N LEU A 302 -17.22 18.30 1.33
CA LEU A 302 -17.08 16.84 1.19
C LEU A 302 -17.55 16.10 2.45
N GLY A 303 -17.20 16.61 3.63
CA GLY A 303 -17.61 16.02 4.91
C GLY A 303 -19.12 16.06 5.12
N ARG A 304 -19.76 17.18 4.79
CA ARG A 304 -21.23 17.31 4.80
C ARG A 304 -21.89 16.42 3.73
N TYR A 305 -21.29 16.30 2.55
CA TYR A 305 -21.76 15.41 1.48
C TYR A 305 -21.77 13.95 1.95
N TRP A 306 -20.67 13.46 2.55
CA TRP A 306 -20.61 12.10 3.12
C TRP A 306 -21.60 11.83 4.24
N TRP A 307 -22.03 12.83 5.01
CA TRP A 307 -23.00 12.64 6.11
C TRP A 307 -24.47 12.67 5.68
N PHE A 308 -24.78 13.32 4.55
CA PHE A 308 -26.16 13.71 4.22
C PHE A 308 -26.60 13.36 2.78
N ALA A 309 -25.67 13.05 1.86
CA ALA A 309 -26.01 12.57 0.53
C ALA A 309 -26.00 11.03 0.50
N ASP A 310 -27.11 10.45 0.06
CA ASP A 310 -27.37 9.00 0.06
C ASP A 310 -26.30 8.23 -0.73
N GLY A 311 -25.66 7.25 -0.10
CA GLY A 311 -24.61 6.43 -0.70
C GLY A 311 -23.24 7.09 -0.87
N ALA A 312 -23.10 8.40 -0.65
CA ALA A 312 -21.90 9.17 -0.98
C ALA A 312 -20.63 8.67 -0.29
N ALA A 313 -20.72 8.29 1.00
CA ALA A 313 -19.60 7.74 1.74
C ALA A 313 -19.23 6.31 1.28
N ARG A 314 -20.16 5.56 0.68
CA ARG A 314 -19.91 4.23 0.14
C ARG A 314 -19.20 4.30 -1.22
N ASP A 315 -19.63 5.21 -2.09
CA ASP A 315 -19.02 5.42 -3.42
C ASP A 315 -17.54 5.83 -3.35
N ASP A 316 -17.19 6.66 -2.36
CA ASP A 316 -15.80 7.07 -2.10
C ASP A 316 -15.05 6.04 -1.21
N GLY A 317 -15.73 4.98 -0.73
CA GLY A 317 -15.14 3.87 0.03
C GLY A 317 -14.80 4.17 1.49
N THR A 318 -15.47 5.15 2.09
CA THR A 318 -15.23 5.62 3.46
C THR A 318 -16.21 5.09 4.50
N SER A 319 -17.38 4.59 4.07
CA SER A 319 -18.37 3.88 4.89
C SER A 319 -18.97 2.69 4.14
N THR A 320 -19.54 1.74 4.88
CA THR A 320 -20.40 0.67 4.33
C THR A 320 -21.88 1.10 4.23
N HIS A 321 -22.27 2.11 5.01
CA HIS A 321 -23.63 2.63 5.11
C HIS A 321 -23.94 3.68 4.03
N ASP A 322 -25.23 3.88 3.73
CA ASP A 322 -25.68 4.95 2.82
C ASP A 322 -25.45 6.33 3.44
N LEU A 323 -25.75 6.46 4.73
CA LEU A 323 -25.45 7.60 5.58
C LEU A 323 -24.68 7.08 6.81
N PRO A 324 -23.44 7.55 7.07
CA PRO A 324 -22.62 7.07 8.17
C PRO A 324 -23.30 7.26 9.55
N PRO A 325 -23.34 6.22 10.40
CA PRO A 325 -23.87 6.30 11.76
C PRO A 325 -22.95 7.14 12.67
N ALA A 326 -23.42 7.44 13.87
CA ALA A 326 -22.53 7.94 14.91
C ALA A 326 -21.44 6.89 15.21
N PRO A 327 -20.15 7.24 15.23
CA PRO A 327 -19.11 6.29 15.57
C PRO A 327 -19.28 5.86 17.03
N GLU A 328 -19.09 4.58 17.32
CA GLU A 328 -19.10 4.07 18.69
C GLU A 328 -17.80 4.43 19.42
N LEU A 329 -17.81 4.41 20.75
CA LEU A 329 -16.56 4.49 21.51
C LEU A 329 -15.67 3.25 21.26
N GLY A 330 -16.27 2.08 21.03
CA GLY A 330 -15.55 0.81 20.89
C GLY A 330 -14.94 0.31 22.21
N GLU A 331 -14.26 -0.83 22.14
CA GLU A 331 -13.62 -1.52 23.28
C GLU A 331 -12.31 -2.22 22.93
N HIS A 332 -12.14 -2.59 21.66
CA HIS A 332 -11.01 -3.35 21.14
C HIS A 332 -10.81 -3.02 19.65
N ALA A 333 -9.65 -3.39 19.10
CA ALA A 333 -9.32 -3.21 17.69
C ALA A 333 -8.26 -4.22 17.22
N SER A 334 -8.30 -4.61 15.95
CA SER A 334 -7.26 -5.42 15.30
C SER A 334 -6.78 -4.76 14.02
N THR A 335 -5.47 -4.76 13.76
CA THR A 335 -4.91 -4.25 12.50
C THR A 335 -5.27 -5.08 11.27
N SER A 336 -5.78 -6.30 11.44
CA SER A 336 -6.31 -7.12 10.33
C SER A 336 -7.76 -6.79 9.99
N ASP A 337 -8.48 -6.18 10.92
CA ASP A 337 -9.94 -6.09 10.96
C ASP A 337 -10.35 -4.72 11.53
N LEU A 338 -9.86 -3.68 10.86
CA LEU A 338 -10.28 -2.29 11.10
C LEU A 338 -11.46 -1.99 10.18
N ALA A 339 -12.42 -1.21 10.66
CA ALA A 339 -13.52 -0.71 9.84
C ALA A 339 -13.06 0.32 8.78
N LEU A 340 -14.00 0.73 7.92
CA LEU A 340 -13.81 1.82 6.98
C LEU A 340 -13.71 3.18 7.72
N PRO A 341 -13.05 4.21 7.14
CA PRO A 341 -12.76 5.49 7.78
C PRO A 341 -13.84 6.10 8.69
N LEU A 342 -15.10 6.14 8.24
CA LEU A 342 -16.22 6.73 8.99
C LEU A 342 -16.93 5.71 9.89
N ASP A 343 -16.75 4.41 9.62
CA ASP A 343 -17.32 3.30 10.39
C ASP A 343 -16.47 2.94 11.62
N ARG A 344 -15.21 3.40 11.69
CA ARG A 344 -14.31 3.14 12.83
C ARG A 344 -14.79 3.79 14.12
N SER A 345 -14.82 2.99 15.17
CA SER A 345 -14.94 3.43 16.56
C SER A 345 -13.80 4.36 17.00
N ILE A 346 -14.05 5.17 18.03
CA ILE A 346 -13.03 6.02 18.65
C ILE A 346 -11.82 5.19 19.14
N TYR A 347 -12.08 4.02 19.75
CA TYR A 347 -11.03 3.08 20.16
C TYR A 347 -10.16 2.65 18.96
N GLU A 348 -10.72 2.24 17.83
CA GLU A 348 -9.92 1.86 16.64
C GLU A 348 -9.07 3.01 16.10
N ARG A 349 -9.62 4.22 16.07
CA ARG A 349 -8.91 5.41 15.59
C ARG A 349 -7.72 5.72 16.48
N VAL A 350 -7.94 5.87 17.79
CA VAL A 350 -6.86 6.12 18.76
C VAL A 350 -5.87 4.95 18.80
N PHE A 351 -6.34 3.70 18.73
CA PHE A 351 -5.47 2.52 18.59
C PHE A 351 -4.54 2.61 17.38
N THR A 352 -5.00 3.08 16.21
CA THR A 352 -4.13 3.25 15.05
C THR A 352 -3.12 4.39 15.21
N LEU A 353 -3.50 5.50 15.85
CA LEU A 353 -2.59 6.62 16.16
C LEU A 353 -1.47 6.16 17.11
N VAL A 354 -1.87 5.56 18.23
CA VAL A 354 -1.00 5.13 19.34
C VAL A 354 -0.12 3.96 18.92
N ARG A 355 -0.64 2.97 18.16
CA ARG A 355 0.15 1.84 17.69
C ARG A 355 1.29 2.25 16.74
N SER A 356 1.23 3.43 16.12
CA SER A 356 2.38 3.99 15.40
C SER A 356 3.60 4.12 16.32
N ALA A 357 4.77 3.70 15.84
CA ALA A 357 6.03 4.01 16.51
C ALA A 357 6.54 5.43 16.17
N SER A 358 6.19 5.94 14.99
CA SER A 358 6.57 7.29 14.55
C SER A 358 5.59 8.33 15.10
N GLY A 359 6.11 9.34 15.79
CA GLY A 359 5.32 10.44 16.36
C GLY A 359 4.29 9.97 17.40
N ARG A 360 4.66 9.08 18.32
CA ARG A 360 3.77 8.70 19.45
C ARG A 360 3.94 9.66 20.62
N ASP A 361 5.19 10.02 20.87
CA ASP A 361 5.69 11.12 21.68
C ASP A 361 4.95 12.45 21.43
N GLU A 362 4.60 12.72 20.17
CA GLU A 362 3.90 13.94 19.74
C GLU A 362 2.40 14.00 20.12
N LEU A 363 1.80 12.92 20.63
CA LEU A 363 0.34 12.81 20.76
C LEU A 363 -0.26 13.44 22.04
N GLY A 364 0.54 13.77 23.07
CA GLY A 364 0.01 14.24 24.37
C GLY A 364 -0.49 13.09 25.27
N ASP A 365 -1.29 13.40 26.30
CA ASP A 365 -1.84 12.35 27.18
C ASP A 365 -2.98 11.55 26.53
N ILE A 366 -3.20 10.31 26.99
CA ILE A 366 -4.27 9.46 26.46
C ILE A 366 -5.67 10.06 26.63
N ALA A 367 -5.94 10.78 27.73
CA ALA A 367 -7.23 11.39 27.98
C ALA A 367 -7.49 12.55 27.01
N GLU A 368 -6.45 13.32 26.70
CA GLU A 368 -6.46 14.39 25.70
C GLU A 368 -6.68 13.80 24.30
N VAL A 369 -5.90 12.78 23.90
CA VAL A 369 -6.05 12.10 22.60
C VAL A 369 -7.45 11.52 22.38
N VAL A 370 -8.06 10.91 23.40
CA VAL A 370 -9.44 10.38 23.33
C VAL A 370 -10.46 11.51 23.27
N THR A 371 -10.25 12.58 24.03
CA THR A 371 -11.11 13.78 24.03
C THR A 371 -11.13 14.45 22.66
N ASP A 372 -9.95 14.62 22.06
CA ASP A 372 -9.77 15.25 20.77
C ASP A 372 -10.29 14.36 19.65
N GLU A 373 -10.12 13.03 19.71
CA GLU A 373 -10.70 12.14 18.71
C GLU A 373 -12.24 12.15 18.75
N VAL A 374 -12.86 12.31 19.94
CA VAL A 374 -14.32 12.46 20.05
C VAL A 374 -14.82 13.74 19.33
N ASP A 375 -14.11 14.86 19.44
CA ASP A 375 -14.46 16.09 18.74
C ASP A 375 -14.12 16.04 17.24
N ARG A 376 -12.96 15.45 16.90
CA ARG A 376 -12.47 15.24 15.53
C ARG A 376 -13.37 14.31 14.74
N ALA A 377 -13.89 13.25 15.34
CA ALA A 377 -14.82 12.32 14.71
C ALA A 377 -16.16 12.96 14.32
N ALA A 378 -16.58 14.01 15.03
CA ALA A 378 -17.76 14.81 14.70
C ALA A 378 -17.44 16.05 13.84
N SER A 379 -16.18 16.26 13.45
CA SER A 379 -15.76 17.33 12.54
C SER A 379 -15.85 16.87 11.07
N PRO A 380 -16.06 17.76 10.09
CA PRO A 380 -16.24 17.37 8.69
C PRO A 380 -15.07 16.51 8.18
N CYS A 381 -15.38 15.46 7.41
CA CYS A 381 -14.44 14.42 6.96
C CYS A 381 -13.75 13.60 8.06
N GLY A 382 -14.01 13.91 9.34
CA GLY A 382 -13.23 13.42 10.47
C GLY A 382 -11.93 14.21 10.70
N TYR A 383 -11.84 15.50 10.31
CA TYR A 383 -10.68 16.36 10.61
C TYR A 383 -11.03 17.72 11.20
N THR A 384 -10.18 18.19 12.11
CA THR A 384 -10.22 19.55 12.68
C THR A 384 -9.61 20.60 11.76
N ASP A 385 -8.54 20.29 11.03
CA ASP A 385 -7.80 21.26 10.22
C ASP A 385 -8.32 21.43 8.77
N PRO A 386 -8.50 22.67 8.25
CA PRO A 386 -9.02 22.93 6.91
C PRO A 386 -8.06 22.51 5.79
N THR A 387 -6.74 22.59 5.98
CA THR A 387 -5.76 22.14 4.97
C THR A 387 -5.85 20.63 4.78
N LEU A 388 -6.11 19.88 5.85
CA LEU A 388 -6.28 18.43 5.80
C LEU A 388 -7.63 18.03 5.19
N ARG A 389 -8.68 18.84 5.38
CA ARG A 389 -9.96 18.69 4.64
C ARG A 389 -9.78 18.99 3.15
N ALA A 390 -9.07 20.04 2.77
CA ALA A 390 -8.77 20.38 1.38
C ALA A 390 -7.88 19.31 0.71
N GLY A 391 -6.85 18.82 1.38
CA GLY A 391 -5.98 17.75 0.89
C GLY A 391 -6.73 16.43 0.66
N LEU A 392 -7.68 16.09 1.53
CA LEU A 392 -8.57 14.94 1.31
C LEU A 392 -9.49 15.15 0.10
N LEU A 393 -10.10 16.33 -0.03
CA LEU A 393 -10.97 16.68 -1.14
C LEU A 393 -10.26 16.55 -2.51
N VAL A 394 -9.09 17.17 -2.64
CA VAL A 394 -8.25 17.09 -3.85
C VAL A 394 -7.83 15.64 -4.13
N GLY A 395 -7.55 14.87 -3.08
CA GLY A 395 -7.23 13.45 -3.20
C GLY A 395 -8.41 12.54 -3.57
N VAL A 396 -9.65 12.85 -3.16
CA VAL A 396 -10.86 12.14 -3.61
C VAL A 396 -11.11 12.41 -5.10
N GLU A 397 -10.98 13.65 -5.54
CA GLU A 397 -11.09 13.99 -6.97
C GLU A 397 -10.00 13.28 -7.80
N LEU A 398 -8.74 13.26 -7.32
CA LEU A 398 -7.67 12.48 -7.93
C LEU A 398 -8.03 10.99 -7.99
N ALA A 399 -8.52 10.41 -6.89
CA ALA A 399 -8.89 8.99 -6.80
C ALA A 399 -9.91 8.59 -7.89
N HIS A 400 -10.90 9.44 -8.15
CA HIS A 400 -11.88 9.22 -9.21
C HIS A 400 -11.35 9.42 -10.63
N ARG A 401 -10.15 9.99 -10.81
CA ARG A 401 -9.44 10.12 -12.09
C ARG A 401 -8.39 9.03 -12.35
N LEU A 402 -8.02 8.23 -11.35
CA LEU A 402 -7.02 7.16 -11.54
C LEU A 402 -7.55 6.05 -12.47
N ARG A 403 -6.76 5.69 -13.48
CA ARG A 403 -7.05 4.66 -14.51
C ARG A 403 -5.84 3.73 -14.71
N PRO A 404 -5.53 2.82 -13.76
CA PRO A 404 -4.43 1.86 -13.90
C PRO A 404 -4.67 0.87 -15.06
N ILE A 405 -5.93 0.46 -15.22
CA ILE A 405 -6.42 -0.28 -16.38
C ILE A 405 -7.03 0.73 -17.35
N GLU A 406 -6.48 0.80 -18.57
CA GLU A 406 -7.09 1.51 -19.68
C GLU A 406 -8.25 0.66 -20.23
N SER A 407 -9.40 1.28 -20.47
CA SER A 407 -10.52 0.60 -21.15
C SER A 407 -10.13 0.27 -22.59
N ILE A 408 -10.28 -0.99 -22.99
CA ILE A 408 -10.02 -1.46 -24.36
C ILE A 408 -11.21 -0.99 -25.23
N GLY A 409 -11.15 0.26 -25.67
CA GLY A 409 -12.25 0.97 -26.35
C GLY A 409 -12.44 2.42 -25.90
N GLY A 410 -11.76 2.86 -24.82
CA GLY A 410 -11.66 4.28 -24.50
C GLY A 410 -10.87 5.06 -25.57
N PRO A 411 -10.99 6.39 -25.63
CA PRO A 411 -10.17 7.21 -26.53
C PRO A 411 -8.68 6.98 -26.20
N GLY A 412 -7.89 6.72 -27.25
CA GLY A 412 -6.51 6.23 -27.10
C GLY A 412 -5.57 7.21 -26.39
N PRO A 413 -4.32 6.76 -26.10
CA PRO A 413 -3.31 7.54 -25.38
C PRO A 413 -2.93 8.81 -26.16
N GLY A 414 -3.67 9.89 -25.90
CA GLY A 414 -3.69 11.10 -26.71
C GLY A 414 -4.87 12.05 -26.43
N SER A 415 -5.96 11.58 -25.80
CA SER A 415 -6.99 12.49 -25.27
C SER A 415 -6.48 13.20 -24.02
N GLY A 416 -5.86 14.36 -24.21
CA GLY A 416 -5.12 15.12 -23.18
C GLY A 416 -5.97 15.87 -22.16
N SER A 417 -6.99 15.23 -21.59
CA SER A 417 -8.00 15.89 -20.71
C SER A 417 -7.81 15.67 -19.20
N GLY A 418 -6.82 14.88 -18.78
CA GLY A 418 -6.46 14.74 -17.35
C GLY A 418 -5.51 15.83 -16.86
N SER A 419 -5.15 15.84 -15.57
CA SER A 419 -4.12 16.75 -15.03
C SER A 419 -2.69 16.16 -15.15
N GLU A 420 -1.62 16.93 -14.89
CA GLU A 420 -0.26 16.33 -14.92
C GLU A 420 -0.02 15.34 -13.77
N LEU A 421 -0.44 15.64 -12.53
CA LEU A 421 -0.31 14.71 -11.40
C LEU A 421 -1.04 13.39 -11.68
N GLU A 422 -2.26 13.47 -12.24
CA GLU A 422 -3.03 12.32 -12.69
C GLU A 422 -2.29 11.52 -13.77
N ARG A 423 -1.78 12.19 -14.82
CA ARG A 423 -0.98 11.56 -15.88
C ARG A 423 0.27 10.88 -15.31
N ARG A 424 0.98 11.53 -14.39
CA ARG A 424 2.21 11.02 -13.76
C ARG A 424 1.95 9.75 -12.97
N ILE A 425 0.93 9.75 -12.11
CA ILE A 425 0.55 8.58 -11.30
C ILE A 425 0.02 7.45 -12.19
N ASN A 426 -0.88 7.73 -13.14
CA ASN A 426 -1.43 6.70 -14.04
C ASN A 426 -0.32 6.05 -14.88
N ARG A 427 0.56 6.82 -15.53
CA ARG A 427 1.72 6.31 -16.29
C ARG A 427 2.65 5.45 -15.44
N ARG A 428 2.78 5.74 -14.15
CA ARG A 428 3.62 4.98 -13.21
C ARG A 428 2.97 3.65 -12.84
N TRP A 429 1.67 3.66 -12.53
CA TRP A 429 0.90 2.46 -12.17
C TRP A 429 0.75 1.49 -13.36
N GLN A 430 0.50 2.01 -14.57
CA GLN A 430 0.35 1.23 -15.81
C GLN A 430 1.63 0.46 -16.22
N ARG A 431 2.81 0.84 -15.69
CA ARG A 431 4.09 0.13 -15.94
C ARG A 431 4.29 -1.09 -15.03
N GLU A 432 3.47 -1.28 -14.00
CA GLU A 432 3.61 -2.39 -13.06
C GLU A 432 3.20 -3.72 -13.70
N ALA A 433 4.06 -4.74 -13.61
CA ALA A 433 3.81 -6.05 -14.22
C ALA A 433 2.52 -6.73 -13.71
N TYR A 434 2.10 -6.47 -12.46
CA TYR A 434 0.84 -7.00 -11.93
C TYR A 434 -0.40 -6.33 -12.55
N VAL A 435 -0.31 -5.09 -13.04
CA VAL A 435 -1.41 -4.44 -13.75
C VAL A 435 -1.59 -5.07 -15.13
N TRP A 436 -0.50 -5.44 -15.81
CA TRP A 436 -0.56 -6.22 -17.05
C TRP A 436 -1.18 -7.61 -16.87
N GLN A 437 -1.04 -8.21 -15.68
CA GLN A 437 -1.74 -9.45 -15.32
C GLN A 437 -3.20 -9.20 -14.93
N ALA A 438 -3.51 -8.11 -14.21
CA ALA A 438 -4.88 -7.72 -13.87
C ALA A 438 -5.73 -7.45 -15.13
N ARG A 439 -5.15 -6.82 -16.17
CA ARG A 439 -5.76 -6.63 -17.50
C ARG A 439 -6.12 -7.93 -18.24
N ARG A 440 -5.67 -9.09 -17.76
CA ARG A 440 -5.88 -10.42 -18.37
C ARG A 440 -6.77 -11.34 -17.56
N LEU A 441 -7.08 -10.99 -16.31
CA LEU A 441 -8.10 -11.69 -15.52
C LEU A 441 -9.48 -11.24 -16.02
N PRO A 442 -10.47 -12.15 -16.13
CA PRO A 442 -11.86 -11.75 -16.33
C PRO A 442 -12.31 -10.85 -15.16
N ILE A 443 -12.59 -9.59 -15.45
CA ILE A 443 -13.11 -8.64 -14.44
C ILE A 443 -14.61 -8.87 -14.22
N ASP A 444 -15.29 -9.46 -15.20
CA ASP A 444 -16.69 -9.88 -15.11
C ASP A 444 -16.83 -11.30 -14.53
N GLY A 445 -17.18 -11.36 -13.25
CA GLY A 445 -18.13 -12.35 -12.74
C GLY A 445 -17.69 -13.80 -12.53
N ASP A 446 -16.45 -14.19 -12.77
CA ASP A 446 -15.94 -15.53 -12.40
C ASP A 446 -15.82 -15.63 -10.86
N PRO A 447 -16.65 -16.44 -10.15
CA PRO A 447 -16.59 -16.57 -8.70
C PRO A 447 -15.35 -17.34 -8.23
N ASP A 448 -14.81 -18.21 -9.10
CA ASP A 448 -13.68 -19.09 -8.80
C ASP A 448 -12.32 -18.41 -9.06
N ALA A 449 -12.32 -17.17 -9.58
CA ALA A 449 -11.17 -16.26 -9.62
C ALA A 449 -10.80 -15.69 -8.22
N GLY A 450 -10.99 -16.49 -7.18
CA GLY A 450 -10.87 -16.13 -5.78
C GLY A 450 -9.45 -15.89 -5.27
N GLY A 451 -9.36 -15.17 -4.16
CA GLY A 451 -8.11 -14.88 -3.46
C GLY A 451 -7.29 -13.71 -4.02
N VAL A 452 -6.06 -13.59 -3.52
CA VAL A 452 -5.28 -12.34 -3.52
C VAL A 452 -5.05 -11.73 -4.91
N LEU A 453 -4.96 -12.53 -5.97
CA LEU A 453 -4.76 -12.01 -7.34
C LEU A 453 -6.06 -11.42 -7.90
N GLY A 454 -7.21 -12.04 -7.66
CA GLY A 454 -8.53 -11.49 -8.01
C GLY A 454 -8.90 -10.26 -7.19
N ASP A 455 -8.54 -10.23 -5.90
CA ASP A 455 -8.69 -9.05 -5.05
C ASP A 455 -7.91 -7.85 -5.62
N VAL A 456 -6.62 -8.06 -5.95
CA VAL A 456 -5.79 -7.00 -6.52
C VAL A 456 -6.29 -6.58 -7.90
N ALA A 457 -6.80 -7.50 -8.74
CA ALA A 457 -7.40 -7.13 -10.03
C ALA A 457 -8.64 -6.21 -9.85
N ARG A 458 -9.56 -6.55 -8.94
CA ARG A 458 -10.72 -5.70 -8.60
C ARG A 458 -10.29 -4.34 -8.04
N GLU A 459 -9.32 -4.31 -7.12
CA GLU A 459 -8.78 -3.06 -6.56
C GLU A 459 -8.02 -2.19 -7.59
N VAL A 460 -7.46 -2.78 -8.64
CA VAL A 460 -6.75 -2.06 -9.71
C VAL A 460 -7.73 -1.53 -10.77
N ALA A 461 -8.88 -2.20 -10.95
CA ALA A 461 -10.00 -1.70 -11.76
C ALA A 461 -10.78 -0.56 -11.07
N ALA A 462 -10.95 -0.64 -9.75
CA ALA A 462 -11.60 0.36 -8.92
C ALA A 462 -10.67 0.89 -7.80
N PRO A 463 -9.67 1.73 -8.13
CA PRO A 463 -8.63 2.15 -7.18
C PRO A 463 -9.12 3.10 -6.07
N ALA A 464 -10.23 3.81 -6.29
CA ALA A 464 -10.62 4.93 -5.44
C ALA A 464 -10.84 4.57 -3.95
N PRO A 465 -11.68 3.56 -3.58
CA PRO A 465 -11.86 3.17 -2.18
C PRO A 465 -10.54 2.86 -1.44
N ARG A 466 -9.59 2.21 -2.13
CA ARG A 466 -8.31 1.81 -1.52
C ARG A 466 -7.33 2.98 -1.41
N TYR A 467 -7.37 3.92 -2.36
CA TYR A 467 -6.63 5.16 -2.29
C TYR A 467 -7.17 6.05 -1.15
N VAL A 468 -8.47 6.33 -1.13
CA VAL A 468 -9.11 7.20 -0.13
C VAL A 468 -8.95 6.64 1.28
N ARG A 469 -9.09 5.31 1.49
CA ARG A 469 -8.83 4.68 2.81
C ARG A 469 -7.39 4.88 3.31
N ARG A 470 -6.39 4.91 2.41
CA ARG A 470 -4.99 5.21 2.78
C ARG A 470 -4.76 6.69 3.02
N LEU A 471 -5.29 7.55 2.14
CA LEU A 471 -5.21 9.00 2.30
C LEU A 471 -5.84 9.43 3.62
N TRP A 472 -7.03 8.91 3.93
CA TRP A 472 -7.71 9.22 5.17
C TRP A 472 -6.87 8.83 6.39
N SER A 473 -6.33 7.62 6.40
CA SER A 473 -5.48 7.16 7.51
C SER A 473 -4.15 7.91 7.62
N ARG A 474 -3.66 8.52 6.53
CA ARG A 474 -2.43 9.33 6.49
C ARG A 474 -2.67 10.75 7.00
N LEU A 475 -3.80 11.37 6.64
CA LEU A 475 -4.20 12.72 7.07
C LEU A 475 -4.76 12.72 8.50
N HIS A 476 -5.50 11.69 8.91
CA HIS A 476 -5.92 11.47 10.31
C HIS A 476 -4.71 11.46 11.26
N GLY A 477 -3.64 10.76 10.86
CA GLY A 477 -2.37 10.76 11.57
C GLY A 477 -1.60 12.09 11.53
N ARG A 478 -1.97 13.06 10.68
CA ARG A 478 -1.44 14.43 10.70
C ARG A 478 -2.28 15.34 11.61
N ASP A 479 -3.60 15.27 11.48
CA ASP A 479 -4.58 16.06 12.23
C ASP A 479 -4.49 15.80 13.73
N ALA A 480 -4.35 14.52 14.13
CA ALA A 480 -4.12 14.12 15.51
C ALA A 480 -2.71 14.42 16.07
N ARG A 481 -1.85 15.08 15.29
CA ARG A 481 -0.52 15.60 15.70
C ARG A 481 -0.40 17.10 15.45
N SER A 482 -1.51 17.78 15.15
CA SER A 482 -1.55 19.20 14.78
C SER A 482 -0.56 19.58 13.66
N ARG A 483 -0.44 18.71 12.64
CA ARG A 483 0.45 18.89 11.47
C ARG A 483 -0.35 19.20 10.20
N PRO A 484 -0.81 20.45 9.98
CA PRO A 484 -1.45 20.87 8.72
C PRO A 484 -0.55 20.59 7.50
N LEU A 485 -1.13 20.66 6.30
CA LEU A 485 -0.35 20.76 5.06
C LEU A 485 0.08 22.21 4.87
N SER A 486 1.38 22.43 4.70
CA SER A 486 2.01 23.75 4.71
C SER A 486 1.64 24.58 3.48
N ASP A 487 1.53 23.92 2.34
CA ASP A 487 1.33 24.51 1.01
C ASP A 487 0.82 23.47 0.00
N HIS A 488 0.72 23.88 -1.26
CA HIS A 488 0.31 23.05 -2.40
C HIS A 488 1.32 21.95 -2.77
N GLU A 489 2.62 22.19 -2.59
CA GLU A 489 3.67 21.23 -2.94
C GLU A 489 3.63 20.06 -1.94
N GLU A 490 3.54 20.33 -0.63
CA GLU A 490 3.37 19.29 0.38
C GLU A 490 2.06 18.51 0.20
N ALA A 491 0.97 19.17 -0.23
CA ALA A 491 -0.28 18.50 -0.55
C ALA A 491 -0.10 17.51 -1.72
N VAL A 492 0.51 17.94 -2.82
CA VAL A 492 0.81 17.09 -3.99
C VAL A 492 1.72 15.91 -3.60
N ASP A 493 2.75 16.14 -2.79
CA ASP A 493 3.69 15.11 -2.35
C ASP A 493 3.02 14.04 -1.46
N VAL A 494 2.10 14.44 -0.58
CA VAL A 494 1.27 13.50 0.19
C VAL A 494 0.35 12.70 -0.74
N LEU A 495 -0.25 13.32 -1.76
CA LEU A 495 -1.14 12.64 -2.69
C LEU A 495 -0.42 11.62 -3.59
N GLU A 496 0.76 11.95 -4.14
CA GLU A 496 1.57 10.96 -4.85
C GLU A 496 2.14 9.90 -3.90
N GLY A 497 2.60 10.27 -2.71
CA GLY A 497 3.08 9.34 -1.68
C GLY A 497 2.05 8.28 -1.30
N VAL A 498 0.77 8.64 -1.23
CA VAL A 498 -0.34 7.69 -1.02
C VAL A 498 -0.53 6.77 -2.24
N ALA A 499 -0.45 7.28 -3.47
CA ALA A 499 -0.54 6.44 -4.68
C ALA A 499 0.60 5.42 -4.73
N LEU A 500 1.83 5.85 -4.46
CA LEU A 500 3.01 4.97 -4.37
C LEU A 500 2.87 3.92 -3.27
N SER A 501 2.21 4.25 -2.15
CA SER A 501 1.89 3.32 -1.07
C SER A 501 0.90 2.23 -1.50
N VAL A 502 -0.15 2.58 -2.28
CA VAL A 502 -1.06 1.58 -2.88
C VAL A 502 -0.32 0.69 -3.88
N ILE A 503 0.42 1.30 -4.81
CA ILE A 503 1.18 0.61 -5.87
C ILE A 503 2.16 -0.41 -5.28
N ARG A 504 2.88 -0.03 -4.22
CA ARG A 504 3.82 -0.91 -3.51
C ARG A 504 3.11 -2.07 -2.83
N ASP A 505 2.00 -1.80 -2.13
CA ASP A 505 1.25 -2.83 -1.42
C ASP A 505 0.65 -3.88 -2.37
N HIS A 506 0.09 -3.45 -3.51
CA HIS A 506 -0.35 -4.36 -4.57
C HIS A 506 0.79 -5.26 -5.06
N ARG A 507 1.97 -4.68 -5.32
CA ARG A 507 3.16 -5.43 -5.74
C ARG A 507 3.61 -6.44 -4.68
N ASP A 508 3.60 -6.05 -3.40
CA ASP A 508 4.04 -6.88 -2.29
C ASP A 508 3.00 -7.99 -1.96
N ARG A 509 1.68 -7.72 -2.09
CA ARG A 509 0.60 -8.73 -2.02
C ARG A 509 0.69 -9.75 -3.14
N VAL A 510 0.88 -9.30 -4.38
CA VAL A 510 1.03 -10.19 -5.56
C VAL A 510 2.28 -11.07 -5.41
N ARG A 511 3.42 -10.50 -4.98
CA ARG A 511 4.62 -11.29 -4.67
C ARG A 511 4.32 -12.35 -3.59
N GLY A 512 3.70 -11.96 -2.48
CA GLY A 512 3.35 -12.86 -1.38
C GLY A 512 2.28 -13.91 -1.73
N ALA A 513 1.49 -13.72 -2.79
CA ALA A 513 0.62 -14.75 -3.36
C ALA A 513 1.43 -15.74 -4.22
N LEU A 514 2.26 -15.23 -5.12
CA LEU A 514 3.07 -16.05 -6.04
C LEU A 514 4.11 -16.91 -5.30
N SER A 515 4.76 -16.39 -4.24
CA SER A 515 5.67 -17.19 -3.40
C SER A 515 4.97 -18.41 -2.81
N ARG A 516 3.80 -18.23 -2.16
CA ARG A 516 3.05 -19.33 -1.55
C ARG A 516 2.58 -20.38 -2.56
N LEU A 517 2.27 -19.98 -3.79
CA LEU A 517 1.95 -20.90 -4.89
C LEU A 517 3.20 -21.70 -5.34
N GLY A 518 4.38 -21.07 -5.35
CA GLY A 518 5.65 -21.77 -5.60
C GLY A 518 6.02 -22.74 -4.49
N ASP A 519 5.87 -22.33 -3.23
CA ASP A 519 6.15 -23.15 -2.04
C ASP A 519 5.23 -24.39 -2.00
N ALA A 520 3.94 -24.22 -2.35
CA ALA A 520 2.97 -25.32 -2.43
C ALA A 520 3.18 -26.26 -3.64
N ALA A 521 3.94 -25.83 -4.65
CA ALA A 521 4.30 -26.63 -5.82
C ALA A 521 5.65 -27.35 -5.67
N ALA A 522 6.39 -27.11 -4.59
CA ALA A 522 7.60 -27.86 -4.28
C ALA A 522 7.24 -29.29 -3.84
N PRO A 523 7.81 -30.34 -4.45
CA PRO A 523 7.54 -31.71 -4.02
C PRO A 523 8.07 -31.90 -2.60
N GLN A 524 7.20 -32.35 -1.68
CA GLN A 524 7.64 -32.75 -0.35
C GLN A 524 8.62 -33.93 -0.49
N PRO A 525 9.75 -33.94 0.24
CA PRO A 525 10.66 -35.07 0.20
C PRO A 525 9.92 -36.31 0.72
N GLU A 526 9.88 -37.36 -0.09
CA GLU A 526 9.21 -38.61 0.27
C GLU A 526 9.75 -39.12 1.61
N ALA A 527 8.85 -39.32 2.57
CA ALA A 527 9.22 -39.82 3.89
C ALA A 527 9.82 -41.22 3.73
N GLN A 528 11.15 -41.33 3.88
CA GLN A 528 11.86 -42.58 3.71
C GLN A 528 11.31 -43.63 4.69
N ALA A 529 10.58 -44.60 4.14
CA ALA A 529 10.05 -45.72 4.91
C ALA A 529 11.24 -46.54 5.45
N VAL A 530 11.46 -46.45 6.76
CA VAL A 530 12.47 -47.24 7.46
C VAL A 530 12.05 -48.71 7.39
N PRO A 531 12.83 -49.60 6.75
CA PRO A 531 12.57 -51.04 6.81
C PRO A 531 12.81 -51.55 8.24
N GLN A 532 12.00 -52.51 8.68
CA GLN A 532 12.10 -53.16 9.99
C GLN A 532 13.21 -54.22 10.02
#